data_AF-A0A7Y8X607-F1
#
_entry.id   AF-A0A7Y8X607-F1
#
_cell.length_a   1.000
_cell.length_b   1.000
_cell.length_c   1.000
_cell.angle_alpha   90.00
_cell.angle_beta   90.00
_cell.angle_gamma   90.00
#
_symmetry.space_group_name_H-M   'P 1'
#
loop_
_entity.id
_entity.type
_entity.pdbx_description
1 polymer ?
#
loop_
_entity_poly.entity_id
_entity_poly.type
_entity_poly.pdbx_seq_one_letter_code
_entity_poly.pdbx_strand_id
1 'polypeptide(L)'
;GEPVVFTATVAPVAPGAGSPTGTVTFTFGDGSPAETVALIGGVATATHAYATSSGSPFTVTATYSGDSDFAASSGSDTQTVTVAATSTQVTSSPDPSVVGEPVVFTATVA
;
A
#
# COMPACT_ATOMS: atom_id res chain seq x y z
N GLY A 1 3.64 -6.50 3.54
CA GLY A 1 3.52 -6.39 2.08
C GLY A 1 4.72 -5.69 1.53
N GLU A 2 4.78 -5.54 0.21
CA GLU A 2 5.83 -4.77 -0.46
C GLU A 2 5.66 -3.27 -0.14
N PRO A 3 6.77 -2.52 0.04
CA PRO A 3 6.71 -1.08 0.24
C PRO A 3 6.28 -0.37 -1.05
N VAL A 4 5.33 0.55 -0.92
CA VAL A 4 4.82 1.40 -1.99
C VAL A 4 5.21 2.85 -1.71
N VAL A 5 5.65 3.57 -2.73
CA VAL A 5 5.98 4.99 -2.65
C VAL A 5 4.81 5.82 -3.17
N PHE A 6 4.26 6.67 -2.32
CA PHE A 6 3.21 7.63 -2.66
C PHE A 6 3.80 9.01 -2.88
N THR A 7 3.39 9.69 -3.96
CA THR A 7 3.85 11.03 -4.31
C THR A 7 2.68 11.98 -4.39
N ALA A 8 2.74 13.08 -3.65
CA ALA A 8 1.81 14.19 -3.76
C ALA A 8 2.51 15.39 -4.41
N THR A 9 1.90 15.92 -5.46
CA THR A 9 2.36 17.14 -6.14
C THR A 9 1.41 18.28 -5.84
N VAL A 10 1.95 19.38 -5.31
CA VAL A 10 1.21 20.59 -4.98
C VAL A 10 1.73 21.72 -5.86
N ALA A 11 0.86 22.27 -6.69
CA ALA A 11 1.17 23.38 -7.58
C ALA A 11 0.09 24.46 -7.47
N PRO A 12 0.45 25.74 -7.60
CA PRO A 12 -0.52 26.82 -7.58
C PRO A 12 -1.41 26.78 -8.83
N VAL A 13 -2.67 27.15 -8.65
CA VAL A 13 -3.63 27.28 -9.75
C VAL A 13 -3.60 28.72 -10.27
N ALA A 14 -3.56 28.88 -11.60
CA ALA A 14 -3.55 30.19 -12.23
C ALA A 14 -4.75 31.05 -11.77
N PRO A 15 -4.55 32.37 -11.55
CA PRO A 15 -3.35 33.17 -11.85
C PRO A 15 -2.25 33.12 -10.77
N GLY A 16 -2.39 32.28 -9.74
CA GLY A 16 -1.35 32.10 -8.72
C GLY A 16 -0.03 31.59 -9.30
N ALA A 17 1.08 32.03 -8.72
CA ALA A 17 2.44 31.64 -9.10
C ALA A 17 3.31 31.44 -7.86
N GLY A 18 4.44 30.75 -8.02
CA GLY A 18 5.37 30.44 -6.93
C GLY A 18 5.43 28.95 -6.61
N SER A 19 6.16 28.60 -5.55
CA SER A 19 6.27 27.23 -5.05
C SER A 19 5.60 27.13 -3.69
N PRO A 20 4.55 26.31 -3.54
CA PRO A 20 3.96 26.02 -2.24
C PRO A 20 4.98 25.44 -1.27
N THR A 21 4.90 25.86 -0.02
CA THR A 21 5.74 25.39 1.09
C THR A 21 4.86 24.76 2.17
N GLY A 22 5.45 24.15 3.20
CA GLY A 22 4.71 23.51 4.29
C GLY A 22 4.72 22.00 4.17
N THR A 23 3.61 21.35 4.53
CA THR A 23 3.55 19.90 4.71
C THR A 23 2.34 19.26 4.06
N VAL A 24 2.50 18.00 3.64
CA VAL A 24 1.41 17.11 3.24
C VAL A 24 1.30 15.98 4.24
N THR A 25 0.09 15.73 4.72
CA THR A 25 -0.25 14.58 5.56
C THR A 25 -0.89 13.49 4.71
N PHE A 26 -0.30 12.31 4.70
CA PHE A 26 -0.78 11.10 4.06
C PHE A 26 -1.55 10.23 5.05
N THR A 27 -2.72 9.74 4.65
CA THR A 27 -3.46 8.67 5.35
C THR A 27 -3.61 7.50 4.40
N PHE A 28 -3.24 6.30 4.82
CA PHE A 28 -3.12 5.14 3.91
C PHE A 28 -4.37 4.26 3.80
N GLY A 29 -5.41 4.54 4.58
CA GLY A 29 -6.71 3.86 4.50
C GLY A 29 -6.79 2.49 5.19
N ASP A 30 -5.68 1.95 5.67
CA ASP A 30 -5.59 0.67 6.40
C ASP A 30 -5.64 0.82 7.93
N GLY A 31 -5.86 2.04 8.43
CA GLY A 31 -5.85 2.37 9.86
C GLY A 31 -4.45 2.61 10.44
N SER A 32 -3.40 2.59 9.62
CA SER A 32 -2.06 2.98 10.04
C SER A 32 -2.00 4.47 10.42
N PRO A 33 -1.04 4.88 11.27
CA PRO A 33 -0.81 6.28 11.58
C PRO A 33 -0.61 7.12 10.31
N ALA A 34 -1.12 8.34 10.33
CA ALA A 34 -0.87 9.29 9.25
C ALA A 34 0.61 9.70 9.23
N GLU A 35 1.14 9.95 8.04
CA GLU A 35 2.51 10.42 7.85
C GLU A 35 2.52 11.85 7.33
N THR A 36 3.20 12.75 8.03
CA THR A 36 3.36 14.14 7.61
C THR A 36 4.75 14.36 7.04
N VAL A 37 4.81 14.84 5.80
CA VAL A 37 6.05 15.04 5.04
C VAL A 37 6.12 16.49 4.54
N ALA A 38 7.30 17.11 4.59
CA ALA A 38 7.52 18.44 4.07
C ALA A 38 7.49 18.47 2.53
N LEU A 39 6.97 19.55 1.95
CA LEU A 39 7.12 19.82 0.52
C LEU A 39 8.56 20.22 0.20
N ILE A 40 9.16 19.54 -0.77
CA ILE A 40 10.44 19.91 -1.35
C ILE A 40 10.21 20.13 -2.85
N GLY A 41 10.25 21.39 -3.29
CA GLY A 41 9.99 21.75 -4.68
C GLY A 41 8.58 21.41 -5.16
N GLY A 42 7.56 21.58 -4.30
CA GLY A 42 6.16 21.26 -4.63
C GLY A 42 5.82 19.77 -4.54
N VAL A 43 6.73 18.91 -4.07
CA VAL A 43 6.54 17.46 -4.00
C VAL A 43 6.73 16.96 -2.56
N ALA A 44 5.85 16.05 -2.13
CA ALA A 44 5.99 15.30 -0.89
C ALA A 44 5.89 13.79 -1.19
N THR A 45 6.75 12.99 -0.57
CA THR A 45 6.83 11.54 -0.80
C THR A 45 6.75 10.76 0.51
N ALA A 46 5.88 9.76 0.58
CA ALA A 46 5.73 8.85 1.71
C ALA A 46 5.90 7.40 1.26
N THR A 47 6.46 6.53 2.12
CA THR A 47 6.64 5.11 1.82
C THR A 47 5.86 4.29 2.82
N HIS A 48 4.95 3.43 2.34
CA HIS A 48 4.11 2.61 3.22
C HIS A 48 4.03 1.17 2.75
N ALA A 49 3.93 0.23 3.68
CA ALA A 49 3.81 -1.19 3.39
C ALA A 49 2.57 -1.76 4.07
N TYR A 50 1.65 -2.31 3.29
CA TYR A 50 0.41 -2.88 3.80
C TYR A 50 0.66 -4.29 4.38
N ALA A 51 0.19 -4.52 5.62
CA ALA A 51 0.35 -5.80 6.30
C ALA A 51 -0.65 -6.87 5.84
N THR A 52 -1.79 -6.47 5.25
CA THR A 52 -2.89 -7.34 4.86
C THR A 52 -3.56 -6.85 3.58
N SER A 53 -4.20 -7.75 2.83
CA SER A 53 -5.11 -7.41 1.73
C SER A 53 -6.54 -7.18 2.21
N SER A 54 -6.84 -7.45 3.48
CA SER A 54 -8.16 -7.18 4.06
C SER A 54 -8.42 -5.67 4.11
N GLY A 55 -9.52 -5.22 3.52
CA GLY A 55 -9.82 -3.79 3.36
C GLY A 55 -9.29 -3.16 2.06
N SER A 56 -8.61 -3.94 1.21
CA SER A 56 -8.24 -3.53 -0.15
C SER A 56 -9.49 -3.35 -1.04
N PRO A 57 -9.54 -2.34 -1.93
CA PRO A 57 -8.51 -1.31 -2.13
C PRO A 57 -8.50 -0.28 -1.00
N PHE A 58 -7.31 0.14 -0.59
CA PHE A 58 -7.13 1.16 0.43
C PHE A 58 -7.17 2.55 -0.19
N THR A 59 -8.02 3.43 0.33
CA THR A 59 -8.05 4.84 -0.08
C THR A 59 -6.91 5.60 0.59
N VAL A 60 -5.97 6.08 -0.21
CA VAL A 60 -4.86 6.92 0.23
C VAL A 60 -5.24 8.37 0.01
N THR A 61 -5.14 9.20 1.04
CA THR A 61 -5.44 10.64 0.96
C THR A 61 -4.19 11.43 1.31
N ALA A 62 -3.85 12.40 0.46
CA ALA A 62 -2.79 13.38 0.69
C ALA A 62 -3.45 14.74 0.94
N THR A 63 -3.19 15.33 2.11
CA THR A 63 -3.74 16.63 2.51
C THR A 63 -2.62 17.63 2.72
N TYR A 64 -2.57 18.65 1.86
CA TYR A 64 -1.70 19.81 2.02
C TYR A 64 -2.34 20.80 2.99
N SER A 65 -1.59 21.22 4.02
CA SER A 65 -2.08 22.10 5.08
C SER A 65 -2.33 23.55 4.64
N GLY A 66 -1.83 23.95 3.48
CA GLY A 66 -1.67 25.37 3.13
C GLY A 66 -0.46 26.00 3.80
N ASP A 67 -0.18 27.24 3.42
CA ASP A 67 0.78 28.14 4.06
C ASP A 67 0.25 29.60 4.04
N SER A 68 1.14 30.60 4.20
CA SER A 68 0.76 32.02 4.19
C SER A 68 0.18 32.50 2.86
N ASP A 69 0.59 31.88 1.75
CA ASP A 69 0.35 32.35 0.39
C ASP A 69 -0.51 31.37 -0.42
N PHE A 70 -0.56 30.09 -0.01
CA PHE A 70 -1.30 29.02 -0.69
C PHE A 70 -2.34 28.36 0.22
N ALA A 71 -3.57 28.20 -0.27
CA ALA A 71 -4.66 27.56 0.47
C ALA A 71 -4.43 26.05 0.63
N ALA A 72 -5.03 25.47 1.68
CA ALA A 72 -5.05 24.03 1.88
C ALA A 72 -5.75 23.31 0.72
N SER A 73 -5.27 22.11 0.40
CA SER A 73 -5.83 21.27 -0.67
C SER A 73 -5.68 19.80 -0.34
N SER A 74 -6.49 18.93 -0.96
CA SER A 74 -6.35 17.48 -0.82
C SER A 74 -6.55 16.76 -2.14
N GLY A 75 -5.99 15.55 -2.20
CA GLY A 75 -6.18 14.60 -3.28
C GLY A 75 -6.19 13.18 -2.73
N SER A 76 -6.79 12.25 -3.45
CA SER A 76 -6.85 10.85 -3.05
C SER A 76 -6.58 9.92 -4.22
N ASP A 77 -6.00 8.76 -3.92
CA ASP A 77 -5.80 7.65 -4.86
C ASP A 77 -6.13 6.32 -4.17
N THR A 78 -6.16 5.21 -4.91
CA THR A 78 -6.42 3.88 -4.37
C THR A 78 -5.23 2.95 -4.51
N GLN A 79 -4.83 2.28 -3.43
CA GLN A 79 -3.84 1.22 -3.48
C GLN A 79 -4.51 -0.16 -3.38
N THR A 80 -4.35 -0.98 -4.41
CA THR A 80 -4.80 -2.38 -4.38
C THR A 80 -3.68 -3.27 -3.84
N VAL A 81 -3.99 -4.08 -2.84
CA VAL A 81 -3.08 -5.08 -2.28
C VAL A 81 -3.68 -6.47 -2.55
N THR A 82 -2.94 -7.32 -3.24
CA THR A 82 -3.35 -8.68 -3.59
C THR A 82 -2.84 -9.70 -2.58
N VAL A 83 -3.50 -10.86 -2.53
CA VAL A 83 -3.04 -11.99 -1.72
C VAL A 83 -1.77 -12.61 -2.29
N ALA A 84 -0.89 -13.09 -1.42
CA ALA A 84 0.26 -13.88 -1.84
C ALA A 84 -0.22 -15.23 -2.43
N ALA A 85 0.37 -15.63 -3.55
CA ALA A 85 0.09 -16.95 -4.14
C ALA A 85 0.75 -18.05 -3.29
N THR A 86 0.06 -19.19 -3.16
CA THR A 86 0.60 -20.40 -2.52
C THR A 86 0.49 -21.59 -3.46
N SER A 87 1.39 -22.56 -3.29
CA SER A 87 1.38 -23.82 -4.02
C SER A 87 1.34 -24.99 -3.06
N THR A 88 0.36 -25.88 -3.22
CA THR A 88 0.20 -27.09 -2.40
C THR A 88 0.56 -28.32 -3.21
N GLN A 89 1.56 -29.07 -2.74
CA GLN A 89 1.95 -30.35 -3.32
C GLN A 89 1.57 -31.48 -2.37
N VAL A 90 1.10 -32.60 -2.92
CA VAL A 90 0.74 -33.80 -2.15
C VAL A 90 1.53 -34.98 -2.69
N THR A 91 2.07 -35.78 -1.78
CA THR A 91 2.80 -37.03 -2.08
C THR A 91 2.23 -38.16 -1.24
N SER A 92 2.25 -39.38 -1.76
CA SER A 92 1.79 -40.60 -1.08
C SER A 92 2.93 -41.61 -0.94
N SER A 93 2.91 -42.39 0.14
CA SER A 93 3.82 -43.53 0.31
C SER A 93 3.16 -44.67 1.09
N PRO A 94 3.22 -45.93 0.59
CA PRO A 94 3.78 -46.32 -0.70
C PRO A 94 2.86 -45.90 -1.87
N ASP A 95 3.47 -45.63 -3.03
CA ASP A 95 2.78 -45.29 -4.28
C ASP A 95 3.45 -46.04 -5.45
N PRO A 96 2.83 -47.11 -6.00
CA PRO A 96 1.50 -47.63 -5.67
C PRO A 96 1.48 -48.45 -4.36
N SER A 97 0.28 -48.60 -3.77
CA SER A 97 0.03 -49.50 -2.63
C SER A 97 -0.83 -50.72 -3.02
N VAL A 98 -0.89 -51.73 -2.15
CA VAL A 98 -1.77 -52.89 -2.31
C VAL A 98 -3.00 -52.84 -1.39
N VAL A 99 -4.00 -53.71 -1.67
CA VAL A 99 -5.24 -53.77 -0.88
C VAL A 99 -4.93 -54.10 0.59
N GLY A 100 -5.42 -53.26 1.50
CA GLY A 100 -5.23 -53.41 2.95
C GLY A 100 -3.96 -52.76 3.49
N GLU A 101 -3.10 -52.21 2.64
CA GLU A 101 -1.89 -51.49 3.05
C GLU A 101 -2.21 -50.03 3.41
N PRO A 102 -1.78 -49.53 4.57
CA PRO A 102 -1.96 -48.13 4.94
C PRO A 102 -1.03 -47.23 4.09
N VAL A 103 -1.59 -46.16 3.53
CA VAL A 103 -0.85 -45.14 2.77
C VAL A 103 -0.77 -43.86 3.58
N VAL A 104 0.42 -43.27 3.66
CA VAL A 104 0.64 -41.96 4.27
C VAL A 104 0.63 -40.90 3.17
N PHE A 105 -0.17 -39.85 3.36
CA PHE A 105 -0.18 -38.67 2.50
C PHE A 105 0.55 -37.52 3.21
N THR A 106 1.49 -36.91 2.51
CA THR A 106 2.20 -35.71 2.97
C THR A 106 1.85 -34.54 2.05
N ALA A 107 1.23 -33.52 2.61
CA ALA A 107 0.96 -32.25 1.93
C ALA A 107 1.98 -31.20 2.37
N THR A 108 2.61 -30.53 1.41
CA THR A 108 3.53 -29.40 1.64
C THR A 108 2.97 -28.16 0.97
N VAL A 109 2.92 -27.05 1.70
CA VAL A 109 2.46 -25.74 1.21
C VAL A 109 3.67 -24.79 1.17
N ALA A 110 3.88 -24.10 0.05
CA ALA A 110 4.91 -23.09 -0.15
C ALA A 110 4.30 -21.78 -0.67
#